data_AF-A0A1F6F1A9-F1
#
_entry.id   AF-A0A1F6F1A9-F1
#
_cell.length_a   1.000
_cell.length_b   1.000
_cell.length_c   1.000
_cell.angle_alpha   90.00
_cell.angle_beta   90.00
_cell.angle_gamma   90.00
#
_symmetry.space_group_name_H-M   'P 1'
#
loop_
_entity.id
_entity.type
_entity.pdbx_description
1 polymer ?
#
loop_
_entity_poly.entity_id
_entity_poly.type
_entity_poly.pdbx_seq_one_letter_code
_entity_poly.pdbx_strand_id
1 'polypeptide(L)'
;MVKLAHVLIIAVAVVLVIVLQLSPFQSESEQYARDIVKQCAPEKDHAACYEQEVPRFLSTLPLESVFDVVRSVRRLDPSYQFCHVLGHKLGEAVVAEDPSRWFEILSRNPPDNLCSSGFLHGVAVARFRAEVLDDEGLEKLISARACESRNSPAGEWNPTPFEQATCYHGLGHLLFFVTDADIPKALSSCEKAVESSDFRRLCREGVFMTMYQPLEPDDFLMIERMPMKPGTTTVRYYCAQFARDENEGACLRESWPYSRAEIMSGKGIGKFCSGQPNTTEEHRCYESAFSIVGRLSLGSREKALEACGNAPEEWREACYGRVALAVIEEDALSGRAAVSMCKSTPEEYRMGCMEFIARRADFVFGDRAGRAQFCAALSTEFSALCYPVGDVN
;
A
#
# COMPACT_ATOMS: atom_id res chain seq x y z
N MET A 1 -27.09 6.73 63.03
CA MET A 1 -27.03 7.56 61.81
C MET A 1 -25.64 7.57 61.16
N VAL A 2 -24.54 7.77 61.91
CA VAL A 2 -23.17 7.85 61.34
C VAL A 2 -22.70 6.57 60.59
N LYS A 3 -23.02 5.37 61.09
CA LYS A 3 -22.62 4.10 60.44
C LYS A 3 -23.30 3.85 59.09
N LEU A 4 -24.55 4.31 58.92
CA LEU A 4 -25.30 4.14 57.67
C LEU A 4 -24.74 5.04 56.56
N ALA A 5 -24.30 6.26 56.93
CA ALA A 5 -23.66 7.18 56.01
C ALA A 5 -22.31 6.66 55.48
N HIS A 6 -21.50 6.02 56.32
CA HIS A 6 -20.21 5.44 55.90
C HIS A 6 -20.39 4.26 54.93
N VAL A 7 -21.36 3.39 55.18
CA VAL A 7 -21.69 2.28 54.28
C VAL A 7 -22.19 2.78 52.92
N LEU A 8 -23.01 3.84 52.92
CA LEU A 8 -23.52 4.45 51.69
C LEU A 8 -22.41 5.11 50.86
N ILE A 9 -21.47 5.80 51.51
CA ILE A 9 -20.32 6.43 50.85
C ILE A 9 -19.42 5.37 50.21
N ILE A 10 -19.14 4.28 50.92
CA ILE A 10 -18.32 3.18 50.40
C ILE A 10 -19.03 2.50 49.21
N ALA A 11 -20.33 2.25 49.30
CA ALA A 11 -21.09 1.65 48.21
C ALA A 11 -21.12 2.53 46.96
N VAL A 12 -21.30 3.86 47.12
CA VAL A 12 -21.24 4.81 46.00
C VAL A 12 -19.84 4.87 45.39
N ALA A 13 -18.79 4.88 46.21
CA ALA A 13 -17.41 4.89 45.72
C ALA A 13 -17.06 3.61 44.94
N VAL A 14 -17.49 2.45 45.41
CA VAL A 14 -17.30 1.16 44.70
C VAL A 14 -18.07 1.14 43.39
N VAL A 15 -19.31 1.61 43.36
CA VAL A 15 -20.10 1.72 42.12
C VAL A 15 -19.45 2.71 41.16
N LEU A 16 -18.92 3.85 41.63
CA LEU A 16 -18.22 4.82 40.79
C LEU A 16 -16.95 4.23 40.17
N VAL A 17 -16.15 3.51 40.96
CA VAL A 17 -14.93 2.84 40.47
C VAL A 17 -15.30 1.75 39.46
N ILE A 18 -16.32 0.94 39.73
CA ILE A 18 -16.81 -0.07 38.79
C ILE A 18 -17.33 0.58 37.50
N VAL A 19 -18.09 1.67 37.58
CA VAL A 19 -18.57 2.40 36.39
C VAL A 19 -17.43 3.05 35.62
N LEU A 20 -16.41 3.58 36.30
CA LEU A 20 -15.21 4.14 35.67
C LEU A 20 -14.31 3.05 35.04
N GLN A 21 -14.31 1.83 35.58
CA GLN A 21 -13.56 0.69 35.01
C GLN A 21 -14.34 -0.10 33.95
N LEU A 22 -15.68 -0.02 33.96
CA LEU A 22 -16.55 -0.68 32.99
C LEU A 22 -17.00 0.23 31.85
N SER A 23 -16.83 1.55 31.96
CA SER A 23 -16.99 2.44 30.82
C SER A 23 -15.82 2.18 29.87
N PRO A 24 -16.06 1.75 28.61
CA PRO A 24 -14.98 1.67 27.65
C PRO A 24 -14.44 3.10 27.50
N PHE A 25 -13.26 3.35 28.06
CA PHE A 25 -12.52 4.57 27.80
C PHE A 25 -12.23 4.56 26.30
N GLN A 26 -13.09 5.23 25.53
CA GLN A 26 -12.88 5.36 24.09
C GLN A 26 -11.65 6.23 23.92
N SER A 27 -10.70 5.78 23.11
CA SER A 27 -9.54 6.60 22.79
C SER A 27 -10.01 7.85 22.04
N GLU A 28 -9.27 8.94 22.20
CA GLU A 28 -9.52 10.18 21.47
C GLU A 28 -9.58 9.91 19.95
N SER A 29 -8.64 9.13 19.40
CA SER A 29 -8.64 8.71 17.99
C SER A 29 -9.91 7.95 17.57
N GLU A 30 -10.50 7.14 18.44
CA GLU A 30 -11.74 6.44 18.12
C GLU A 30 -12.93 7.40 18.05
N GLN A 31 -12.95 8.45 18.87
CA GLN A 31 -13.97 9.50 18.79
C GLN A 31 -13.85 10.28 17.47
N TYR A 32 -12.64 10.74 17.12
CA TYR A 32 -12.38 11.39 15.82
C TYR A 32 -12.83 10.51 14.64
N ALA A 33 -12.56 9.20 14.70
CA ALA A 33 -12.97 8.27 13.67
C ALA A 33 -14.50 8.13 13.56
N ARG A 34 -15.24 8.10 14.68
CA ARG A 34 -16.72 8.07 14.62
C ARG A 34 -17.29 9.34 14.03
N ASP A 35 -16.75 10.48 14.43
CA ASP A 35 -17.21 11.78 13.95
C ASP A 35 -16.98 11.91 12.43
N ILE A 36 -15.82 11.47 11.93
CA ILE A 36 -15.55 11.53 10.50
C ILE A 36 -16.33 10.51 9.68
N VAL A 37 -16.54 9.28 10.18
CA VAL A 37 -17.41 8.30 9.52
C VAL A 37 -18.84 8.84 9.43
N LYS A 38 -19.33 9.50 10.48
CA LYS A 38 -20.65 10.15 10.46
C LYS A 38 -20.70 11.32 9.47
N GLN A 39 -19.63 12.12 9.39
CA GLN A 39 -19.53 13.24 8.45
C GLN A 39 -19.50 12.76 7.00
N CYS A 40 -18.77 11.69 6.70
CA CYS A 40 -18.59 11.17 5.34
C CYS A 40 -19.70 10.21 4.89
N ALA A 41 -20.51 9.67 5.80
CA ALA A 41 -21.62 8.77 5.46
C ALA A 41 -22.65 9.30 4.43
N PRO A 42 -22.93 10.62 4.32
CA PRO A 42 -23.81 11.16 3.28
C PRO A 42 -23.14 11.29 1.90
N GLU A 43 -21.81 11.24 1.83
CA GLU A 43 -21.07 11.44 0.59
C GLU A 43 -21.24 10.26 -0.36
N LYS A 44 -21.23 10.53 -1.67
CA LYS A 44 -21.29 9.43 -2.66
C LYS A 44 -19.98 8.62 -2.67
N ASP A 45 -18.87 9.28 -2.39
CA ASP A 45 -17.54 8.71 -2.35
C ASP A 45 -16.95 8.91 -0.95
N HIS A 46 -17.20 7.94 -0.06
CA HIS A 46 -16.68 7.99 1.30
C HIS A 46 -15.15 8.01 1.32
N ALA A 47 -14.50 7.30 0.38
CA ALA A 47 -13.04 7.21 0.32
C ALA A 47 -12.43 8.59 0.07
N ALA A 48 -12.93 9.30 -0.94
CA ALA A 48 -12.50 10.67 -1.22
C ALA A 48 -12.73 11.62 -0.03
N CYS A 49 -13.84 11.46 0.70
CA CYS A 49 -14.11 12.24 1.91
C CYS A 49 -13.08 11.95 3.02
N TYR A 50 -12.79 10.68 3.32
CA TYR A 50 -11.77 10.32 4.31
C TYR A 50 -10.37 10.83 3.91
N GLU A 51 -10.02 10.69 2.63
CA GLU A 51 -8.77 11.17 2.04
C GLU A 51 -8.59 12.68 2.16
N GLN A 52 -9.68 13.45 2.17
CA GLN A 52 -9.64 14.90 2.32
C GLN A 52 -9.63 15.34 3.80
N GLU A 53 -10.40 14.67 4.64
CA GLU A 53 -10.68 15.15 5.99
C GLU A 53 -9.71 14.62 7.04
N VAL A 54 -9.28 13.36 6.95
CA VAL A 54 -8.37 12.75 7.94
C VAL A 54 -7.02 13.47 8.04
N PRO A 55 -6.36 13.90 6.93
CA PRO A 55 -5.11 14.64 7.01
C PRO A 55 -5.20 15.94 7.81
N ARG A 56 -6.37 16.57 7.93
CA ARG A 56 -6.56 17.81 8.71
C ARG A 56 -6.27 17.62 10.19
N PHE A 57 -6.41 16.40 10.70
CA PHE A 57 -6.13 16.10 12.10
C PHE A 57 -4.65 16.25 12.47
N LEU A 58 -3.73 16.29 11.49
CA LEU A 58 -2.31 16.58 11.74
C LEU A 58 -2.08 17.95 12.40
N SER A 59 -3.01 18.90 12.25
CA SER A 59 -2.95 20.19 12.93
C SER A 59 -3.21 20.14 14.44
N THR A 60 -3.75 19.02 14.94
CA THR A 60 -4.21 18.86 16.32
C THR A 60 -3.73 17.58 17.00
N LEU A 61 -3.40 16.54 16.22
CA LEU A 61 -3.01 15.22 16.70
C LEU A 61 -1.59 14.89 16.21
N PRO A 62 -0.79 14.17 17.00
CA PRO A 62 0.41 13.52 16.52
C PRO A 62 0.10 12.56 15.35
N LEU A 63 1.03 12.44 14.39
CA LEU A 63 0.90 11.55 13.22
C LEU A 63 0.49 10.12 13.61
N GLU A 64 1.10 9.58 14.67
CA GLU A 64 0.83 8.22 15.17
C GLU A 64 -0.64 8.07 15.60
N SER A 65 -1.20 9.09 16.24
CA SER A 65 -2.62 9.12 16.61
C SER A 65 -3.53 9.27 15.41
N VAL A 66 -3.09 9.94 14.34
CA VAL A 66 -3.82 10.00 13.06
C VAL A 66 -3.85 8.63 12.39
N PHE A 67 -2.77 7.83 12.44
CA PHE A 67 -2.83 6.45 11.96
C PHE A 67 -3.84 5.60 12.76
N ASP A 68 -3.99 5.83 14.06
CA ASP A 68 -5.02 5.18 14.86
C ASP A 68 -6.45 5.61 14.49
N VAL A 69 -6.63 6.86 14.04
CA VAL A 69 -7.88 7.32 13.42
C VAL A 69 -8.14 6.51 12.15
N VAL A 70 -7.14 6.37 11.26
CA VAL A 70 -7.28 5.59 10.01
C VAL A 70 -7.69 4.14 10.30
N ARG A 71 -7.02 3.45 11.23
CA ARG A 71 -7.40 2.08 11.65
C ARG A 71 -8.85 2.03 12.15
N SER A 72 -9.27 3.03 12.93
CA SER A 72 -10.61 3.10 13.47
C SER A 72 -11.67 3.37 12.39
N VAL A 73 -11.39 4.25 11.42
CA VAL A 73 -12.26 4.51 10.26
C VAL A 73 -12.47 3.22 9.48
N ARG A 74 -11.40 2.50 9.11
CA ARG A 74 -11.49 1.22 8.36
C ARG A 74 -12.30 0.15 9.11
N ARG A 75 -12.23 0.14 10.44
CA ARG A 75 -13.04 -0.77 11.28
C ARG A 75 -14.52 -0.37 11.33
N LEU A 76 -14.81 0.93 11.39
CA LEU A 76 -16.16 1.47 11.48
C LEU A 76 -16.88 1.49 10.12
N ASP A 77 -16.13 1.64 9.03
CA ASP A 77 -16.61 1.56 7.65
C ASP A 77 -15.90 0.43 6.90
N PRO A 78 -16.46 -0.80 6.93
CA PRO A 78 -15.90 -1.95 6.22
C PRO A 78 -15.85 -1.81 4.70
N SER A 79 -16.45 -0.77 4.11
CA SER A 79 -16.34 -0.50 2.67
C SER A 79 -15.05 0.24 2.31
N TYR A 80 -14.38 0.84 3.30
CA TYR A 80 -13.12 1.55 3.12
C TYR A 80 -11.94 0.71 3.64
N GLN A 81 -11.57 -0.34 2.91
CA GLN A 81 -10.45 -1.21 3.31
C GLN A 81 -9.14 -0.90 2.62
N PHE A 82 -9.19 -0.28 1.44
CA PHE A 82 -8.02 0.18 0.69
C PHE A 82 -7.84 1.68 0.92
N CYS A 83 -6.83 2.07 1.69
CA CYS A 83 -6.58 3.45 2.12
C CYS A 83 -5.26 4.02 1.57
N HIS A 84 -4.70 3.41 0.52
CA HIS A 84 -3.39 3.78 -0.02
C HIS A 84 -3.23 5.27 -0.36
N VAL A 85 -4.24 5.86 -0.99
CA VAL A 85 -4.25 7.30 -1.34
C VAL A 85 -4.27 8.18 -0.09
N LEU A 86 -5.00 7.79 0.96
CA LEU A 86 -4.95 8.48 2.24
C LEU A 86 -3.56 8.39 2.87
N GLY A 87 -2.90 7.22 2.79
CA GLY A 87 -1.51 7.06 3.19
C GLY A 87 -0.59 8.07 2.50
N HIS A 88 -0.69 8.17 1.16
CA HIS A 88 0.03 9.19 0.36
C HIS A 88 -0.20 10.59 0.92
N LYS A 89 -1.46 11.01 1.06
CA LYS A 89 -1.82 12.37 1.53
C LYS A 89 -1.28 12.69 2.92
N LEU A 90 -1.24 11.72 3.82
CA LEU A 90 -0.60 11.89 5.14
C LEU A 90 0.90 12.10 5.01
N GLY A 91 1.58 11.34 4.14
CA GLY A 91 3.01 11.50 3.86
C GLY A 91 3.32 12.88 3.29
N GLU A 92 2.53 13.33 2.32
CA GLU A 92 2.68 14.64 1.71
C GLU A 92 2.48 15.76 2.72
N ALA A 93 1.41 15.69 3.52
CA ALA A 93 1.08 16.71 4.51
C ALA A 93 2.17 16.87 5.57
N VAL A 94 2.76 15.77 6.05
CA VAL A 94 3.83 15.82 7.06
C VAL A 94 5.12 16.41 6.50
N VAL A 95 5.48 16.10 5.25
CA VAL A 95 6.69 16.64 4.61
C VAL A 95 6.53 18.11 4.22
N ALA A 96 5.30 18.57 3.93
CA ALA A 96 5.04 19.96 3.55
C ALA A 96 5.44 20.98 4.63
N GLU A 97 5.48 20.59 5.91
CA GLU A 97 5.92 21.46 7.00
C GLU A 97 7.44 21.73 6.98
N ASP A 98 8.24 20.71 6.70
CA ASP A 98 9.70 20.79 6.58
C ASP A 98 10.22 19.72 5.61
N PRO A 99 10.35 20.06 4.31
CA PRO A 99 10.82 19.13 3.31
C PRO A 99 12.21 18.56 3.64
N SER A 100 13.08 19.32 4.32
CA SER A 100 14.45 18.86 4.60
C SER A 100 14.52 17.59 5.45
N ARG A 101 13.45 17.28 6.20
CA ARG A 101 13.35 16.13 7.11
C ARG A 101 12.77 14.87 6.48
N TRP A 102 12.50 14.85 5.17
CA TRP A 102 11.86 13.70 4.51
C TRP A 102 12.51 12.34 4.80
N PHE A 103 13.85 12.29 4.91
CA PHE A 103 14.56 11.07 5.33
C PHE A 103 14.11 10.58 6.71
N GLU A 104 14.08 11.45 7.72
CA GLU A 104 13.60 11.11 9.07
C GLU A 104 12.14 10.67 9.03
N ILE A 105 11.32 11.36 8.23
CA ILE A 105 9.89 11.09 8.13
C ILE A 105 9.60 9.70 7.54
N LEU A 106 10.41 9.19 6.60
CA LEU A 106 10.27 7.81 6.09
C LEU A 106 10.25 6.78 7.24
N SER A 107 11.06 6.99 8.29
CA SER A 107 11.12 6.10 9.46
C SER A 107 9.87 6.12 10.33
N ARG A 108 8.92 7.02 10.07
CA ARG A 108 7.64 7.12 10.78
C ARG A 108 6.50 6.34 10.10
N ASN A 109 6.80 5.61 9.02
CA ASN A 109 5.83 4.68 8.43
C ASN A 109 5.34 3.68 9.48
N PRO A 110 4.03 3.38 9.54
CA PRO A 110 3.50 2.39 10.46
C PRO A 110 4.16 1.02 10.27
N PRO A 111 4.62 0.34 11.33
CA PRO A 111 5.34 -0.93 11.21
C PRO A 111 4.45 -2.09 10.75
N ASP A 112 3.13 -1.89 10.75
CA ASP A 112 2.11 -2.79 10.22
C ASP A 112 1.75 -2.50 8.76
N ASN A 113 2.53 -1.69 8.04
CA ASN A 113 2.32 -1.37 6.62
C ASN A 113 0.94 -0.77 6.30
N LEU A 114 0.30 -0.12 7.28
CA LEU A 114 -1.04 0.44 7.13
C LEU A 114 -1.16 1.25 5.83
N CYS A 115 -2.22 0.97 5.05
CA CYS A 115 -2.47 1.56 3.74
C CYS A 115 -1.45 1.15 2.66
N SER A 116 -0.97 -0.10 2.68
CA SER A 116 0.08 -0.58 1.78
C SER A 116 1.34 0.27 1.81
N SER A 117 1.69 0.81 2.98
CA SER A 117 2.80 1.76 3.17
C SER A 117 2.75 2.98 2.23
N GLY A 118 1.55 3.42 1.81
CA GLY A 118 1.37 4.58 0.91
C GLY A 118 1.93 5.89 1.47
N PHE A 119 2.10 5.97 2.80
CA PHE A 119 2.80 7.06 3.47
C PHE A 119 4.22 7.28 2.92
N LEU A 120 4.97 6.21 2.65
CA LEU A 120 6.33 6.30 2.08
C LEU A 120 6.35 7.00 0.72
N HIS A 121 5.34 6.74 -0.12
CA HIS A 121 5.24 7.39 -1.43
C HIS A 121 5.00 8.89 -1.30
N GLY A 122 4.04 9.30 -0.46
CA GLY A 122 3.73 10.71 -0.23
C GLY A 122 4.92 11.49 0.33
N VAL A 123 5.68 10.87 1.24
CA VAL A 123 6.92 11.46 1.78
C VAL A 123 7.95 11.71 0.67
N ALA A 124 8.15 10.75 -0.23
CA ALA A 124 9.10 10.87 -1.33
C ALA A 124 8.70 11.96 -2.33
N VAL A 125 7.41 12.01 -2.73
CA VAL A 125 6.90 12.95 -3.74
C VAL A 125 6.88 14.38 -3.21
N ALA A 126 6.36 14.61 -2.00
CA ALA A 126 6.21 15.97 -1.46
C ALA A 126 7.53 16.72 -1.29
N ARG A 127 8.65 16.02 -1.07
CA ARG A 127 9.96 16.67 -0.93
C ARG A 127 10.34 17.46 -2.18
N PHE A 128 10.10 16.90 -3.36
CA PHE A 128 10.66 17.43 -4.59
C PHE A 128 9.61 17.83 -5.63
N ARG A 129 8.32 17.85 -5.27
CA ARG A 129 7.22 18.19 -6.18
C ARG A 129 7.42 19.53 -6.91
N ALA A 130 8.09 20.48 -6.27
CA ALA A 130 8.37 21.81 -6.83
C ALA A 130 9.81 21.97 -7.36
N GLU A 131 10.60 20.90 -7.43
CA GLU A 131 12.01 20.93 -7.83
C GLU A 131 12.25 20.08 -9.07
N VAL A 132 12.77 20.70 -10.13
CA VAL A 132 13.45 19.98 -11.20
C VAL A 132 14.93 19.98 -10.86
N LEU A 133 15.53 18.79 -10.74
CA LEU A 133 16.93 18.66 -10.36
C LEU A 133 17.82 18.68 -11.61
N ASP A 134 18.95 19.37 -11.50
CA ASP A 134 20.05 19.20 -12.44
C ASP A 134 20.75 17.86 -12.22
N ASP A 135 21.74 17.55 -13.06
CA ASP A 135 22.41 16.25 -13.01
C ASP A 135 23.17 16.02 -11.69
N GLU A 136 23.68 17.08 -11.05
CA GLU A 136 24.36 16.99 -9.75
C GLU A 136 23.36 16.69 -8.63
N GLY A 137 22.23 17.41 -8.59
CA GLY A 137 21.15 17.19 -7.63
C GLY A 137 20.55 15.79 -7.76
N LEU A 138 20.36 15.31 -8.99
CA LEU A 138 19.86 13.97 -9.27
C LEU A 138 20.85 12.89 -8.82
N GLU A 139 22.14 13.05 -9.11
CA GLU A 139 23.17 12.10 -8.67
C GLU A 139 23.26 12.05 -7.14
N LYS A 140 23.12 13.19 -6.47
CA LYS A 140 23.07 13.27 -5.01
C LYS A 140 21.87 12.54 -4.42
N LEU A 141 20.69 12.71 -5.03
CA LEU A 141 19.47 11.98 -4.62
C LEU A 141 19.67 10.46 -4.74
N ILE A 142 20.16 10.01 -5.90
CA ILE A 142 20.43 8.60 -6.20
C ILE A 142 21.45 8.01 -5.21
N SER A 143 22.56 8.72 -5.00
CA SER A 143 23.64 8.31 -4.11
C SER A 143 23.25 8.25 -2.64
N ALA A 144 22.18 8.93 -2.24
CA ALA A 144 21.71 8.93 -0.86
C ALA A 144 21.08 7.59 -0.42
N ARG A 145 20.76 6.69 -1.37
CA ARG A 145 20.23 5.34 -1.10
C ARG A 145 19.10 5.33 -0.06
N ALA A 146 18.11 6.21 -0.24
CA ALA A 146 17.09 6.52 0.77
C ALA A 146 16.24 5.33 1.24
N CYS A 147 16.10 4.32 0.39
CA CYS A 147 15.32 3.11 0.66
C CYS A 147 16.11 1.98 1.31
N GLU A 148 17.43 2.12 1.46
CA GLU A 148 18.29 1.13 2.11
C GLU A 148 18.31 1.29 3.63
N SER A 149 18.61 0.19 4.33
CA SER A 149 18.78 0.22 5.78
C SER A 149 19.83 1.26 6.18
N ARG A 150 19.50 2.08 7.18
CA ARG A 150 20.38 3.12 7.70
C ARG A 150 20.34 3.16 9.21
N ASN A 151 21.50 3.38 9.80
CA ASN A 151 21.66 3.73 11.20
C ASN A 151 22.40 5.08 11.24
N SER A 152 21.64 6.16 11.34
CA SER A 152 22.15 7.53 11.20
C SER A 152 21.57 8.47 12.26
N PRO A 153 22.18 9.64 12.50
CA PRO A 153 21.60 10.67 13.36
C PRO A 153 20.22 11.17 12.90
N ALA A 154 19.89 11.00 11.61
CA ALA A 154 18.59 11.32 11.03
C ALA A 154 17.52 10.22 11.27
N GLY A 155 17.86 9.17 12.01
CA GLY A 155 16.96 8.07 12.36
C GLY A 155 17.51 6.69 11.96
N GLU A 156 17.06 5.68 12.69
CA GLU A 156 17.20 4.27 12.32
C GLU A 156 16.07 3.90 11.32
N TRP A 157 16.43 3.18 10.26
CA TRP A 157 15.49 2.63 9.29
C TRP A 157 15.99 1.24 8.92
N ASN A 158 15.20 0.23 9.26
CA ASN A 158 15.45 -1.15 8.90
C ASN A 158 14.17 -1.68 8.23
N PRO A 159 13.99 -1.42 6.92
CA PRO A 159 12.75 -1.74 6.23
C PRO A 159 12.59 -3.25 6.08
N THR A 160 11.35 -3.73 6.10
CA THR A 160 11.05 -5.05 5.54
C THR A 160 11.27 -5.01 4.01
N PRO A 161 11.44 -6.17 3.34
CA PRO A 161 11.49 -6.21 1.89
C PRO A 161 10.28 -5.55 1.21
N PHE A 162 9.09 -5.63 1.82
CA PHE A 162 7.90 -4.94 1.35
C PHE A 162 8.00 -3.41 1.47
N GLU A 163 8.45 -2.88 2.61
CA GLU A 163 8.65 -1.43 2.76
C GLU A 163 9.73 -0.90 1.83
N GLN A 164 10.81 -1.66 1.62
CA GLN A 164 11.85 -1.33 0.66
C GLN A 164 11.31 -1.32 -0.77
N ALA A 165 10.51 -2.33 -1.15
CA ALA A 165 9.80 -2.40 -2.41
C ALA A 165 8.88 -1.18 -2.62
N THR A 166 8.07 -0.82 -1.62
CA THR A 166 7.20 0.36 -1.66
C THR A 166 8.02 1.65 -1.73
N CYS A 167 9.12 1.78 -0.98
CA CYS A 167 9.99 2.95 -1.06
C CYS A 167 10.58 3.11 -2.46
N TYR A 168 11.06 2.04 -3.09
CA TYR A 168 11.61 2.10 -4.45
C TYR A 168 10.55 2.42 -5.50
N HIS A 169 9.31 1.94 -5.32
CA HIS A 169 8.19 2.36 -6.14
C HIS A 169 7.91 3.88 -5.97
N GLY A 170 7.89 4.36 -4.72
CA GLY A 170 7.87 5.78 -4.33
C GLY A 170 8.96 6.61 -5.01
N LEU A 171 10.19 6.11 -5.05
CA LEU A 171 11.31 6.75 -5.73
C LEU A 171 11.04 6.89 -7.24
N GLY A 172 10.35 5.93 -7.86
CA GLY A 172 9.89 6.04 -9.24
C GLY A 172 8.99 7.24 -9.49
N HIS A 173 7.98 7.42 -8.63
CA HIS A 173 7.12 8.61 -8.68
C HIS A 173 7.92 9.90 -8.54
N LEU A 174 8.82 9.94 -7.57
CA LEU A 174 9.71 11.08 -7.35
C LEU A 174 10.56 11.38 -8.60
N LEU A 175 11.20 10.36 -9.18
CA LEU A 175 12.05 10.51 -10.37
C LEU A 175 11.27 11.09 -11.55
N PHE A 176 10.00 10.74 -11.73
CA PHE A 176 9.15 11.36 -12.74
C PHE A 176 9.06 12.90 -12.58
N PHE A 177 8.92 13.41 -11.35
CA PHE A 177 8.84 14.85 -11.08
C PHE A 177 10.19 15.55 -11.22
N VAL A 178 11.24 15.02 -10.59
CA VAL A 178 12.55 15.71 -10.57
C VAL A 178 13.25 15.73 -11.92
N THR A 179 12.84 14.87 -12.85
CA THR A 179 13.31 14.90 -14.24
C THR A 179 12.35 15.61 -15.19
N ASP A 180 11.37 16.37 -14.69
CA ASP A 180 10.41 17.13 -15.50
C ASP A 180 9.66 16.26 -16.53
N ALA A 181 9.19 15.08 -16.09
CA ALA A 181 8.54 14.07 -16.92
C ALA A 181 9.37 13.55 -18.12
N ASP A 182 10.70 13.75 -18.12
CA ASP A 182 11.62 13.06 -19.04
C ASP A 182 11.69 11.56 -18.68
N ILE A 183 10.78 10.77 -19.25
CA ILE A 183 10.65 9.33 -18.97
C ILE A 183 11.97 8.58 -19.21
N PRO A 184 12.68 8.72 -20.34
CA PRO A 184 14.00 8.09 -20.51
C PRO A 184 14.99 8.44 -19.39
N LYS A 185 15.06 9.71 -18.96
CA LYS A 185 15.94 10.13 -17.86
C LYS A 185 15.52 9.53 -16.51
N ALA A 186 14.22 9.50 -16.21
CA ALA A 186 13.68 8.88 -15.01
C ALA A 186 13.99 7.37 -14.95
N LEU A 187 13.76 6.64 -16.05
CA LEU A 187 14.05 5.20 -16.13
C LEU A 187 15.55 4.92 -15.99
N SER A 188 16.41 5.71 -16.63
CA SER A 188 17.87 5.58 -16.45
C SER A 188 18.30 5.86 -15.02
N SER A 189 17.59 6.72 -14.29
CA SER A 189 17.86 7.01 -12.88
C SER A 189 17.48 5.84 -11.98
N CYS A 190 16.38 5.13 -12.28
CA CYS A 190 16.05 3.86 -11.60
C CYS A 190 17.16 2.80 -11.77
N GLU A 191 17.79 2.70 -12.95
CA GLU A 191 18.91 1.76 -13.15
C GLU A 191 20.09 2.03 -12.21
N LYS A 192 20.39 3.32 -11.98
CA LYS A 192 21.51 3.76 -11.15
C LYS A 192 21.20 3.65 -9.66
N ALA A 193 19.95 3.95 -9.28
CA ALA A 193 19.53 3.98 -7.89
C ALA A 193 19.33 2.59 -7.28
N VAL A 194 19.03 1.58 -8.11
CA VAL A 194 18.55 0.28 -7.61
C VAL A 194 19.38 -0.88 -8.13
N GLU A 195 20.09 -1.54 -7.21
CA GLU A 195 20.94 -2.70 -7.52
C GLU A 195 20.10 -3.95 -7.83
N SER A 196 19.05 -4.22 -7.03
CA SER A 196 18.15 -5.37 -7.22
C SER A 196 17.27 -5.22 -8.46
N SER A 197 17.22 -6.24 -9.31
CA SER A 197 16.34 -6.24 -10.50
C SER A 197 14.86 -6.13 -10.15
N ASP A 198 14.43 -6.77 -9.06
CA ASP A 198 13.03 -6.76 -8.66
C ASP A 198 12.58 -5.39 -8.15
N PHE A 199 13.42 -4.70 -7.37
CA PHE A 199 13.13 -3.34 -6.90
C PHE A 199 13.27 -2.31 -8.02
N ARG A 200 14.20 -2.52 -8.96
CA ARG A 200 14.36 -1.65 -10.12
C ARG A 200 13.12 -1.67 -11.00
N ARG A 201 12.51 -2.85 -11.20
CA ARG A 201 11.19 -2.98 -11.85
C ARG A 201 10.15 -2.11 -11.14
N LEU A 202 10.06 -2.18 -9.81
CA LEU A 202 9.09 -1.41 -9.03
C LEU A 202 9.32 0.12 -9.16
N CYS A 203 10.59 0.56 -9.21
CA CYS A 203 10.93 1.96 -9.49
C CYS A 203 10.42 2.40 -10.87
N ARG A 204 10.65 1.61 -11.92
CA ARG A 204 10.13 1.91 -13.27
C ARG A 204 8.59 1.93 -13.29
N GLU A 205 7.95 1.03 -12.55
CA GLU A 205 6.49 1.03 -12.37
C GLU A 205 6.01 2.33 -11.70
N GLY A 206 6.67 2.83 -10.67
CA GLY A 206 6.34 4.13 -10.06
C GLY A 206 6.43 5.31 -11.05
N VAL A 207 7.45 5.31 -11.93
CA VAL A 207 7.58 6.32 -13.00
C VAL A 207 6.33 6.31 -13.91
N PHE A 208 5.95 5.14 -14.41
CA PHE A 208 4.80 5.01 -15.31
C PHE A 208 3.45 5.20 -14.61
N MET A 209 3.33 4.76 -13.36
CA MET A 209 2.12 4.90 -12.56
C MET A 209 1.74 6.37 -12.42
N THR A 210 2.71 7.26 -12.17
CA THR A 210 2.45 8.72 -12.08
C THR A 210 1.74 9.26 -13.31
N MET A 211 2.09 8.76 -14.50
CA MET A 211 1.49 9.19 -15.77
C MET A 211 0.06 8.64 -15.98
N TYR A 212 -0.22 7.39 -15.58
CA TYR A 212 -1.52 6.76 -15.80
C TYR A 212 -2.53 6.99 -14.66
N GLN A 213 -2.03 7.28 -13.46
CA GLN A 213 -2.79 7.33 -12.21
C GLN A 213 -2.48 8.64 -11.43
N PRO A 214 -2.62 9.83 -12.06
CA PRO A 214 -2.41 11.10 -11.36
C PRO A 214 -3.41 11.24 -10.21
N LEU A 215 -2.95 11.77 -9.07
CA LEU A 215 -3.77 11.95 -7.87
C LEU A 215 -4.08 13.43 -7.62
N GLU A 216 -3.10 14.30 -7.82
CA GLU A 216 -3.17 15.72 -7.44
C GLU A 216 -3.05 16.65 -8.66
N PRO A 217 -3.52 17.91 -8.56
CA PRO A 217 -3.52 18.87 -9.67
C PRO A 217 -2.17 19.02 -10.39
N ASP A 218 -1.06 19.00 -9.67
CA ASP A 218 0.29 19.14 -10.24
C ASP A 218 0.67 17.93 -11.09
N ASP A 219 0.21 16.73 -10.75
CA ASP A 219 0.43 15.51 -11.53
C ASP A 219 -0.25 15.66 -12.90
N PHE A 220 -1.50 16.16 -12.91
CA PHE A 220 -2.23 16.45 -14.14
C PHE A 220 -1.54 17.52 -14.98
N LEU A 221 -1.07 18.61 -14.37
CA LEU A 221 -0.35 19.68 -15.06
C LEU A 221 0.97 19.19 -15.67
N MET A 222 1.68 18.30 -14.99
CA MET A 222 2.92 17.70 -15.49
C MET A 222 2.64 16.80 -16.68
N ILE A 223 1.66 15.89 -16.57
CA ILE A 223 1.20 15.05 -17.68
C ILE A 223 0.74 15.93 -18.84
N GLU A 224 0.12 17.08 -18.57
CA GLU A 224 -0.36 17.98 -19.61
C GLU A 224 0.74 18.54 -20.51
N ARG A 225 1.96 18.65 -19.98
CA ARG A 225 3.15 19.16 -20.69
C ARG A 225 3.91 18.08 -21.44
N MET A 226 3.62 16.80 -21.19
CA MET A 226 4.30 15.70 -21.86
C MET A 226 4.10 15.78 -23.38
N PRO A 227 5.16 15.53 -24.19
CA PRO A 227 5.06 15.54 -25.66
C PRO A 227 4.04 14.54 -26.21
N MET A 228 3.87 13.42 -25.52
CA MET A 228 2.91 12.38 -25.86
C MET A 228 2.24 11.87 -24.58
N LYS A 229 0.90 11.90 -24.58
CA LYS A 229 0.07 11.35 -23.50
C LYS A 229 -0.56 10.06 -24.02
N PRO A 230 -0.14 8.88 -23.55
CA PRO A 230 -0.80 7.65 -23.94
C PRO A 230 -2.27 7.69 -23.50
N GLY A 231 -3.14 7.18 -24.36
CA GLY A 231 -4.55 6.96 -24.06
C GLY A 231 -4.95 5.53 -24.40
N THR A 232 -6.23 5.21 -24.22
CA THR A 232 -6.76 3.84 -24.40
C THR A 232 -6.39 3.19 -25.74
N THR A 233 -6.29 3.97 -26.82
CA THR A 233 -5.97 3.46 -28.17
C THR A 233 -4.49 3.60 -28.56
N THR A 234 -3.72 4.43 -27.85
CA THR A 234 -2.33 4.74 -28.19
C THR A 234 -1.31 4.14 -27.22
N VAL A 235 -1.76 3.60 -26.09
CA VAL A 235 -0.90 3.05 -25.03
C VAL A 235 0.13 2.03 -25.54
N ARG A 236 -0.27 1.09 -26.39
CA ARG A 236 0.65 0.07 -26.91
C ARG A 236 1.70 0.68 -27.84
N TYR A 237 1.31 1.64 -28.66
CA TYR A 237 2.25 2.35 -29.54
C TYR A 237 3.23 3.21 -28.73
N TYR A 238 2.75 3.83 -27.65
CA TYR A 238 3.60 4.56 -26.72
C TYR A 238 4.60 3.63 -26.02
N CYS A 239 4.14 2.53 -25.40
CA CYS A 239 5.01 1.63 -24.65
C CYS A 239 6.03 0.89 -25.52
N ALA A 240 5.71 0.61 -26.80
CA ALA A 240 6.63 -0.03 -27.73
C ALA A 240 7.91 0.78 -28.03
N GLN A 241 7.97 2.04 -27.61
CA GLN A 241 9.13 2.91 -27.74
C GLN A 241 10.26 2.48 -26.77
N PHE A 242 9.92 1.76 -25.70
CA PHE A 242 10.87 1.33 -24.66
C PHE A 242 11.45 -0.07 -24.94
N ALA A 243 11.92 -0.28 -26.17
CA ALA A 243 12.82 -1.38 -26.57
C ALA A 243 12.38 -2.84 -26.32
N ARG A 244 11.08 -3.16 -26.16
CA ARG A 244 10.60 -4.54 -25.91
C ARG A 244 11.28 -5.24 -24.73
N ASP A 245 11.55 -4.47 -23.68
CA ASP A 245 12.18 -4.94 -22.46
C ASP A 245 11.23 -4.81 -21.26
N GLU A 246 11.78 -4.88 -20.06
CA GLU A 246 11.05 -4.69 -18.80
C GLU A 246 10.41 -3.30 -18.66
N ASN A 247 10.92 -2.26 -19.34
CA ASN A 247 10.31 -0.92 -19.38
C ASN A 247 9.03 -0.93 -20.21
N GLU A 248 9.02 -1.57 -21.38
CA GLU A 248 7.78 -1.75 -22.16
C GLU A 248 6.75 -2.52 -21.32
N GLY A 249 7.18 -3.58 -20.62
CA GLY A 249 6.31 -4.36 -19.75
C GLY A 249 5.72 -3.55 -18.58
N ALA A 250 6.56 -2.78 -17.87
CA ALA A 250 6.12 -1.88 -16.81
C ALA A 250 5.14 -0.81 -17.33
N CYS A 251 5.45 -0.18 -18.46
CA CYS A 251 4.57 0.79 -19.12
C CYS A 251 3.20 0.21 -19.43
N LEU A 252 3.13 -1.01 -19.97
CA LEU A 252 1.86 -1.68 -20.28
C LEU A 252 1.08 -2.07 -19.02
N ARG A 253 1.75 -2.58 -17.97
CA ARG A 253 1.08 -2.95 -16.71
C ARG A 253 0.47 -1.75 -16.00
N GLU A 254 1.18 -0.63 -15.92
CA GLU A 254 0.69 0.56 -15.22
C GLU A 254 -0.45 1.27 -15.95
N SER A 255 -0.71 0.90 -17.20
CA SER A 255 -1.87 1.37 -17.98
C SER A 255 -3.20 0.71 -17.60
N TRP A 256 -3.22 -0.12 -16.54
CA TRP A 256 -4.41 -0.80 -16.05
C TRP A 256 -5.65 0.09 -15.82
N PRO A 257 -5.56 1.41 -15.51
CA PRO A 257 -6.77 2.24 -15.37
C PRO A 257 -7.65 2.23 -16.62
N TYR A 258 -7.05 2.07 -17.80
CA TYR A 258 -7.77 1.95 -19.08
C TYR A 258 -8.50 0.62 -19.27
N SER A 259 -8.19 -0.39 -18.45
CA SER A 259 -8.81 -1.72 -18.46
C SER A 259 -9.40 -2.08 -17.09
N ARG A 260 -9.72 -1.08 -16.26
CA ARG A 260 -10.12 -1.30 -14.85
C ARG A 260 -11.34 -2.21 -14.74
N ALA A 261 -12.39 -1.97 -15.54
CA ALA A 261 -13.61 -2.75 -15.48
C ALA A 261 -13.37 -4.21 -15.90
N GLU A 262 -12.56 -4.39 -16.94
CA GLU A 262 -12.15 -5.67 -17.49
C GLU A 262 -11.36 -6.50 -16.48
N ILE A 263 -10.37 -5.88 -15.81
CA ILE A 263 -9.55 -6.50 -14.76
C ILE A 263 -10.42 -6.86 -13.56
N MET A 264 -11.23 -5.93 -13.07
CA MET A 264 -12.09 -6.16 -11.89
C MET A 264 -13.15 -7.23 -12.11
N SER A 265 -13.53 -7.50 -13.36
CA SER A 265 -14.43 -8.62 -13.68
C SER A 265 -13.74 -9.98 -13.74
N GLY A 266 -12.40 -10.02 -13.78
CA GLY A 266 -11.59 -11.21 -14.07
C GLY A 266 -11.54 -11.62 -15.54
N LYS A 267 -12.66 -11.45 -16.26
CA LYS A 267 -12.84 -11.92 -17.65
C LYS A 267 -11.88 -11.28 -18.64
N GLY A 268 -11.47 -10.04 -18.38
CA GLY A 268 -10.61 -9.29 -19.29
C GLY A 268 -9.12 -9.37 -18.98
N ILE A 269 -8.71 -10.04 -17.90
CA ILE A 269 -7.30 -10.09 -17.47
C ILE A 269 -6.41 -10.69 -18.56
N GLY A 270 -6.82 -11.81 -19.17
CA GLY A 270 -6.01 -12.42 -20.23
C GLY A 270 -5.81 -11.51 -21.45
N LYS A 271 -6.85 -10.78 -21.84
CA LYS A 271 -6.74 -9.77 -22.91
C LYS A 271 -5.84 -8.60 -22.51
N PHE A 272 -5.94 -8.13 -21.27
CA PHE A 272 -5.11 -7.05 -20.75
C PHE A 272 -3.63 -7.44 -20.77
N CYS A 273 -3.30 -8.66 -20.31
CA CYS A 273 -1.92 -9.15 -20.26
C CYS A 273 -1.40 -9.70 -21.60
N SER A 274 -2.25 -9.92 -22.58
CA SER A 274 -1.81 -10.27 -23.93
C SER A 274 -0.92 -9.18 -24.55
N GLY A 275 0.10 -9.60 -25.30
CA GLY A 275 1.00 -8.69 -26.02
C GLY A 275 1.99 -7.93 -25.12
N GLN A 276 2.31 -8.49 -23.95
CA GLN A 276 3.51 -8.14 -23.20
C GLN A 276 4.77 -8.52 -24.00
N PRO A 277 5.91 -7.85 -23.80
CA PRO A 277 7.08 -7.99 -24.68
C PRO A 277 7.74 -9.37 -24.62
N ASN A 278 7.54 -10.11 -23.52
CA ASN A 278 8.01 -11.48 -23.33
C ASN A 278 7.19 -12.19 -22.25
N THR A 279 7.43 -13.50 -22.06
CA THR A 279 6.69 -14.35 -21.11
C THR A 279 6.89 -13.96 -19.64
N THR A 280 8.05 -13.38 -19.29
CA THR A 280 8.31 -12.92 -17.92
C THR A 280 7.46 -11.69 -17.60
N GLU A 281 7.37 -10.73 -18.53
CA GLU A 281 6.52 -9.56 -18.39
C GLU A 281 5.02 -9.90 -18.45
N GLU A 282 4.65 -10.94 -19.20
CA GLU A 282 3.29 -11.51 -19.18
C GLU A 282 2.94 -12.07 -17.81
N HIS A 283 3.80 -12.90 -17.20
CA HIS A 283 3.59 -13.41 -15.85
C HIS A 283 3.46 -12.27 -14.83
N ARG A 284 4.38 -11.28 -14.88
CA ARG A 284 4.33 -10.08 -14.02
C ARG A 284 3.04 -9.28 -14.23
N CYS A 285 2.50 -9.25 -15.45
CA CYS A 285 1.22 -8.61 -15.72
C CYS A 285 0.07 -9.31 -14.99
N TYR A 286 -0.01 -10.64 -15.05
CA TYR A 286 -1.03 -11.38 -14.32
C TYR A 286 -0.92 -11.13 -12.81
N GLU A 287 0.29 -11.18 -12.25
CA GLU A 287 0.50 -10.88 -10.82
C GLU A 287 0.04 -9.47 -10.43
N SER A 288 0.35 -8.46 -11.25
CA SER A 288 -0.09 -7.08 -11.04
C SER A 288 -1.62 -6.96 -11.14
N ALA A 289 -2.23 -7.55 -12.17
CA ALA A 289 -3.68 -7.57 -12.34
C ALA A 289 -4.40 -8.21 -11.14
N PHE A 290 -3.86 -9.29 -10.58
CA PHE A 290 -4.44 -9.94 -9.39
C PHE A 290 -4.25 -9.11 -8.12
N SER A 291 -3.11 -8.42 -7.97
CA SER A 291 -2.91 -7.45 -6.90
C SER A 291 -3.92 -6.31 -6.99
N ILE A 292 -4.19 -5.79 -8.19
CA ILE A 292 -5.22 -4.77 -8.44
C ILE A 292 -6.61 -5.29 -8.07
N VAL A 293 -6.97 -6.52 -8.46
CA VAL A 293 -8.24 -7.16 -8.05
C VAL A 293 -8.34 -7.21 -6.52
N GLY A 294 -7.28 -7.62 -5.83
CA GLY A 294 -7.29 -7.72 -4.37
C GLY A 294 -7.50 -6.37 -3.70
N ARG A 295 -6.73 -5.36 -4.10
CA ARG A 295 -6.77 -3.98 -3.57
C ARG A 295 -8.12 -3.31 -3.84
N LEU A 296 -8.59 -3.36 -5.08
CA LEU A 296 -9.81 -2.67 -5.51
C LEU A 296 -11.10 -3.44 -5.24
N SER A 297 -11.02 -4.67 -4.70
CA SER A 297 -12.19 -5.34 -4.13
C SER A 297 -12.65 -4.72 -2.81
N LEU A 298 -11.85 -3.82 -2.21
CA LEU A 298 -12.19 -3.05 -1.00
C LEU A 298 -12.64 -3.94 0.17
N GLY A 299 -11.93 -5.06 0.36
CA GLY A 299 -12.27 -6.06 1.39
C GLY A 299 -13.48 -6.94 1.07
N SER A 300 -14.17 -6.72 -0.05
CA SER A 300 -15.24 -7.61 -0.51
C SER A 300 -14.65 -8.92 -1.04
N ARG A 301 -14.70 -9.93 -0.18
CA ARG A 301 -14.33 -11.31 -0.52
C ARG A 301 -15.12 -11.84 -1.72
N GLU A 302 -16.42 -11.57 -1.82
CA GLU A 302 -17.23 -12.05 -2.93
C GLU A 302 -16.74 -11.51 -4.28
N LYS A 303 -16.47 -10.19 -4.38
CA LYS A 303 -15.94 -9.57 -5.60
C LYS A 303 -14.59 -10.15 -6.00
N ALA A 304 -13.70 -10.29 -5.02
CA ALA A 304 -12.38 -10.89 -5.18
C ALA A 304 -12.45 -12.32 -5.74
N LEU A 305 -13.28 -13.17 -5.12
CA LEU A 305 -13.42 -14.57 -5.52
C LEU A 305 -14.12 -14.71 -6.88
N GLU A 306 -15.11 -13.88 -7.17
CA GLU A 306 -15.78 -13.85 -8.48
C GLU A 306 -14.79 -13.48 -9.60
N ALA A 307 -13.98 -12.44 -9.39
CA ALA A 307 -12.96 -12.03 -10.35
C ALA A 307 -11.94 -13.14 -10.59
N CYS A 308 -11.41 -13.79 -9.54
CA CYS A 308 -10.49 -14.91 -9.70
C CYS A 308 -11.14 -16.14 -10.37
N GLY A 309 -12.42 -16.43 -10.09
CA GLY A 309 -13.15 -17.50 -10.79
C GLY A 309 -13.33 -17.24 -12.28
N ASN A 310 -13.37 -15.97 -12.70
CA ASN A 310 -13.47 -15.55 -14.09
C ASN A 310 -12.12 -15.36 -14.79
N ALA A 311 -11.00 -15.39 -14.05
CA ALA A 311 -9.65 -15.35 -14.63
C ALA A 311 -9.36 -16.62 -15.46
N PRO A 312 -8.39 -16.59 -16.39
CA PRO A 312 -7.98 -17.77 -17.14
C PRO A 312 -7.58 -18.92 -16.20
N GLU A 313 -7.97 -20.13 -16.56
CA GLU A 313 -7.97 -21.30 -15.67
C GLU A 313 -6.58 -21.57 -15.06
N GLU A 314 -5.55 -21.48 -15.88
CA GLU A 314 -4.15 -21.71 -15.53
C GLU A 314 -3.60 -20.67 -14.52
N TRP A 315 -4.28 -19.53 -14.35
CA TRP A 315 -3.87 -18.46 -13.44
C TRP A 315 -4.73 -18.33 -12.19
N ARG A 316 -5.80 -19.11 -12.05
CA ARG A 316 -6.77 -18.94 -10.94
C ARG A 316 -6.12 -19.15 -9.57
N GLU A 317 -5.26 -20.16 -9.42
CA GLU A 317 -4.54 -20.41 -8.18
C GLU A 317 -3.68 -19.20 -7.77
N ALA A 318 -2.90 -18.66 -8.72
CA ALA A 318 -2.09 -17.47 -8.51
C ALA A 318 -2.96 -16.24 -8.17
N CYS A 319 -4.14 -16.10 -8.78
CA CYS A 319 -5.08 -15.03 -8.47
C CYS A 319 -5.54 -15.09 -7.01
N TYR A 320 -6.02 -16.25 -6.55
CA TYR A 320 -6.48 -16.39 -5.16
C TYR A 320 -5.37 -16.09 -4.14
N GLY A 321 -4.15 -16.60 -4.39
CA GLY A 321 -2.99 -16.31 -3.54
C GLY A 321 -2.62 -14.82 -3.52
N ARG A 322 -2.57 -14.16 -4.68
CA ARG A 322 -2.24 -12.73 -4.79
C ARG A 322 -3.31 -11.83 -4.18
N VAL A 323 -4.58 -12.16 -4.33
CA VAL A 323 -5.68 -11.42 -3.71
C VAL A 323 -5.66 -11.54 -2.18
N ALA A 324 -5.35 -12.73 -1.66
CA ALA A 324 -5.16 -12.91 -0.22
C ALA A 324 -3.90 -12.18 0.31
N LEU A 325 -2.81 -12.19 -0.47
CA LEU A 325 -1.58 -11.44 -0.15
C LEU A 325 -1.84 -9.93 -0.09
N ALA A 326 -2.63 -9.39 -1.03
CA ALA A 326 -2.98 -7.96 -1.04
C ALA A 326 -3.65 -7.50 0.27
N VAL A 327 -4.35 -8.39 0.98
CA VAL A 327 -4.97 -8.08 2.29
C VAL A 327 -3.93 -7.84 3.37
N ILE A 328 -2.84 -8.63 3.42
CA ILE A 328 -1.76 -8.44 4.40
C ILE A 328 -0.76 -7.36 4.00
N GLU A 329 -0.61 -7.11 2.70
CA GLU A 329 0.18 -5.98 2.20
C GLU A 329 -0.49 -4.65 2.55
N GLU A 330 -1.84 -4.59 2.49
CA GLU A 330 -2.60 -3.39 2.85
C GLU A 330 -2.54 -3.06 4.35
N ASP A 331 -2.52 -4.09 5.19
CA ASP A 331 -2.41 -3.99 6.64
C ASP A 331 -1.95 -5.33 7.21
N ALA A 332 -0.73 -5.36 7.75
CA ALA A 332 -0.09 -6.55 8.28
C ALA A 332 -0.86 -7.17 9.46
N LEU A 333 -1.73 -6.41 10.14
CA LEU A 333 -2.62 -6.93 11.19
C LEU A 333 -3.80 -7.75 10.62
N SER A 334 -4.03 -7.69 9.31
CA SER A 334 -5.11 -8.39 8.61
C SER A 334 -4.79 -9.84 8.25
N GLY A 335 -3.74 -10.44 8.85
CA GLY A 335 -3.33 -11.82 8.63
C GLY A 335 -4.46 -12.85 8.72
N ARG A 336 -5.35 -12.74 9.73
CA ARG A 336 -6.51 -13.62 9.86
C ARG A 336 -7.52 -13.45 8.73
N ALA A 337 -7.69 -12.23 8.21
CA ALA A 337 -8.59 -11.96 7.10
C ALA A 337 -8.05 -12.59 5.80
N ALA A 338 -6.74 -12.54 5.56
CA ALA A 338 -6.10 -13.22 4.43
C ALA A 338 -6.24 -14.75 4.51
N VAL A 339 -6.05 -15.35 5.70
CA VAL A 339 -6.33 -16.78 5.91
C VAL A 339 -7.81 -17.09 5.65
N SER A 340 -8.72 -16.24 6.12
CA SER A 340 -10.16 -16.40 5.84
C SER A 340 -10.48 -16.29 4.34
N MET A 341 -9.77 -15.44 3.59
CA MET A 341 -9.87 -15.35 2.13
C MET A 341 -9.52 -16.69 1.48
N CYS A 342 -8.35 -17.26 1.81
CA CYS A 342 -7.93 -18.56 1.26
C CYS A 342 -8.86 -19.71 1.65
N LYS A 343 -9.45 -19.72 2.85
CA LYS A 343 -10.45 -20.74 3.24
C LYS A 343 -11.72 -20.71 2.40
N SER A 344 -11.98 -19.57 1.75
CA SER A 344 -13.22 -19.32 1.00
C SER A 344 -13.07 -19.59 -0.50
N THR A 345 -11.88 -19.95 -0.96
CA THR A 345 -11.64 -20.31 -2.36
C THR A 345 -12.25 -21.69 -2.66
N PRO A 346 -12.48 -22.03 -3.94
CA PRO A 346 -12.79 -23.40 -4.35
C PRO A 346 -11.77 -24.39 -3.79
N GLU A 347 -12.22 -25.62 -3.53
CA GLU A 347 -11.44 -26.63 -2.80
C GLU A 347 -10.08 -26.90 -3.42
N GLU A 348 -10.04 -27.03 -4.75
CA GLU A 348 -8.82 -27.26 -5.52
C GLU A 348 -7.74 -26.18 -5.33
N TYR A 349 -8.11 -24.95 -4.97
CA TYR A 349 -7.16 -23.82 -4.84
C TYR A 349 -6.83 -23.45 -3.39
N ARG A 350 -7.50 -24.03 -2.38
CA ARG A 350 -7.33 -23.62 -0.97
C ARG A 350 -5.89 -23.80 -0.50
N MET A 351 -5.29 -24.95 -0.82
CA MET A 351 -3.91 -25.26 -0.42
C MET A 351 -2.91 -24.33 -1.11
N GLY A 352 -3.03 -24.14 -2.41
CA GLY A 352 -2.16 -23.24 -3.17
C GLY A 352 -2.23 -21.80 -2.66
N CYS A 353 -3.43 -21.30 -2.32
CA CYS A 353 -3.60 -19.98 -1.72
C CYS A 353 -2.89 -19.86 -0.35
N MET A 354 -3.05 -20.85 0.53
CA MET A 354 -2.40 -20.87 1.85
C MET A 354 -0.88 -20.92 1.75
N GLU A 355 -0.36 -21.82 0.91
CA GLU A 355 1.06 -21.94 0.64
C GLU A 355 1.62 -20.63 0.08
N PHE A 356 0.89 -19.99 -0.83
CA PHE A 356 1.29 -18.72 -1.41
C PHE A 356 1.48 -17.64 -0.33
N ILE A 357 0.48 -17.36 0.50
CA ILE A 357 0.60 -16.31 1.53
C ILE A 357 1.63 -16.65 2.61
N ALA A 358 1.78 -17.93 2.96
CA ALA A 358 2.77 -18.37 3.94
C ALA A 358 4.20 -18.09 3.45
N ARG A 359 4.50 -18.44 2.19
CA ARG A 359 5.82 -18.22 1.58
C ARG A 359 6.21 -16.75 1.40
N ARG A 360 5.26 -15.82 1.53
CA ARG A 360 5.52 -14.37 1.45
C ARG A 360 5.55 -13.68 2.82
N ALA A 361 5.44 -14.44 3.91
CA ALA A 361 5.52 -13.88 5.26
C ALA A 361 6.84 -13.11 5.48
N ASP A 362 7.97 -13.67 5.05
CA ASP A 362 9.26 -12.99 5.18
C ASP A 362 9.33 -11.67 4.40
N PHE A 363 8.76 -11.64 3.19
CA PHE A 363 8.70 -10.42 2.38
C PHE A 363 7.88 -9.32 3.05
N VAL A 364 6.71 -9.65 3.59
CA VAL A 364 5.78 -8.67 4.19
C VAL A 364 6.26 -8.21 5.58
N PHE A 365 6.66 -9.16 6.43
CA PHE A 365 6.91 -8.92 7.84
C PHE A 365 8.40 -8.81 8.20
N GLY A 366 9.32 -9.31 7.37
CA GLY A 366 10.73 -9.42 7.72
C GLY A 366 10.93 -10.19 9.04
N ASP A 367 11.78 -9.66 9.92
CA ASP A 367 12.06 -10.19 11.26
C ASP A 367 11.07 -9.71 12.34
N ARG A 368 10.03 -8.96 11.98
CA ARG A 368 9.12 -8.32 12.94
C ARG A 368 8.24 -9.34 13.66
N ALA A 369 7.82 -8.95 14.87
CA ALA A 369 6.89 -9.74 15.71
C ALA A 369 5.57 -10.10 14.99
N GLY A 370 5.14 -9.28 14.02
CA GLY A 370 3.97 -9.55 13.19
C GLY A 370 4.06 -10.87 12.41
N ARG A 371 5.26 -11.31 12.01
CA ARG A 371 5.48 -12.58 11.30
C ARG A 371 4.97 -13.75 12.13
N ALA A 372 5.40 -13.84 13.39
CA ALA A 372 4.99 -14.92 14.29
C ALA A 372 3.46 -14.94 14.53
N GLN A 373 2.84 -13.75 14.66
CA GLN A 373 1.38 -13.64 14.84
C GLN A 373 0.61 -14.11 13.60
N PHE A 374 1.09 -13.76 12.40
CA PHE A 374 0.49 -14.25 11.15
C PHE A 374 0.65 -15.76 11.00
N CYS A 375 1.85 -16.29 11.24
CA CYS A 375 2.13 -17.72 11.08
C CYS A 375 1.34 -18.59 12.07
N ALA A 376 1.10 -18.09 13.29
CA ALA A 376 0.21 -18.74 14.24
C ALA A 376 -1.27 -18.79 13.81
N ALA A 377 -1.68 -17.98 12.83
CA ALA A 377 -3.04 -18.03 12.26
C ALA A 377 -3.19 -19.10 11.17
N LEU A 378 -2.08 -19.68 10.68
CA LEU A 378 -2.06 -20.77 9.71
C LEU A 378 -2.16 -22.14 10.41
N SER A 379 -2.47 -23.20 9.64
CA SER A 379 -2.31 -24.58 10.13
C SER A 379 -0.81 -24.90 10.28
N THR A 380 -0.50 -25.92 11.09
CA THR A 380 0.89 -26.34 11.38
C THR A 380 1.72 -26.59 10.11
N GLU A 381 1.11 -27.16 9.07
CA GLU A 381 1.79 -27.46 7.80
C GLU A 381 2.27 -26.19 7.07
N PHE A 382 1.47 -25.11 7.05
CA PHE A 382 1.80 -23.87 6.36
C PHE A 382 2.63 -22.92 7.22
N SER A 383 2.48 -22.97 8.55
CA SER A 383 3.28 -22.14 9.46
C SER A 383 4.79 -22.38 9.30
N ALA A 384 5.21 -23.59 8.89
CA ALA A 384 6.61 -23.90 8.62
C ALA A 384 7.16 -23.17 7.38
N LEU A 385 6.30 -22.78 6.43
CA LEU A 385 6.69 -22.10 5.19
C LEU A 385 6.91 -20.59 5.37
N CYS A 386 6.55 -20.05 6.53
CA CYS A 386 6.74 -18.64 6.86
C CYS A 386 8.21 -18.24 7.02
N TYR A 387 9.06 -19.19 7.37
CA TYR A 387 10.43 -18.95 7.76
C TYR A 387 11.36 -19.40 6.62
N PRO A 388 12.41 -18.62 6.30
CA PRO A 388 13.44 -19.06 5.37
C PRO A 388 14.01 -20.43 5.79
N VAL A 389 14.42 -21.24 4.81
CA VAL A 389 15.06 -22.54 5.07
C VAL A 389 16.40 -22.28 5.77
N GLY A 390 16.44 -22.38 7.09
CA GLY A 390 17.61 -22.08 7.94
C GLY A 390 17.28 -21.46 9.31
N ASP A 391 16.07 -20.90 9.48
CA ASP A 391 15.65 -20.18 10.69
C ASP A 391 14.94 -21.05 11.76
N VAL A 392 14.89 -22.36 11.56
CA VAL A 392 14.24 -23.28 12.52
C VAL A 392 15.31 -23.84 13.48
N ASN A 393 15.61 -23.08 14.54
CA ASN A 393 16.26 -23.60 15.75
C ASN A 393 15.58 -23.05 17.00
#